data_AF-A0A3C2B2X2-F1
#
_entry.id   AF-A0A3C2B2X2-F1
#
_cell.length_a   1.000
_cell.length_b   1.000
_cell.length_c   1.000
_cell.angle_alpha   90.00
_cell.angle_beta   90.00
_cell.angle_gamma   90.00
#
_symmetry.space_group_name_H-M   'P 1'
#
loop_
_entity.id
_entity.type
_entity.pdbx_description
1 polymer ?
#
loop_
_entity_poly.entity_id
_entity_poly.type
_entity_poly.pdbx_seq_one_letter_code
_entity_poly.pdbx_strand_id
1 'polypeptide(L)'
;MPASPPFDDEEAPEYDYPHLPGEELDPIMESSPHARWVAFLVTSARSSLAGLDVLVSGNTPFVPSGSKYHTAPDLIVIPGMGGRDLGRYVLDEHGVVPSVCVEVVSPSTGWPRLERRYRRWLEAGVPEVYAIYPERHMVHRIELVDGEIQRSMALGHHSIGLKLTFTLVNDRLGLCCLGGRVVTPDDDVYAFVDAERQRADAEQARADAERQRADAERARADELAAELERLRR
;
A
#
# COMPACT_ATOMS: atom_id res chain seq x y z
N MET A 1 -21.99 16.39 46.69
CA MET A 1 -21.78 15.68 45.41
C MET A 1 -20.44 16.12 44.87
N PRO A 2 -19.41 15.27 44.78
CA PRO A 2 -18.27 15.59 43.93
C PRO A 2 -18.77 15.67 42.48
N ALA A 3 -18.27 16.63 41.71
CA ALA A 3 -18.56 16.70 40.29
C ALA A 3 -18.00 15.44 39.60
N SER A 4 -18.70 14.94 38.59
CA SER A 4 -18.10 13.98 37.64
C SER A 4 -16.80 14.58 37.09
N PRO A 5 -15.74 13.78 36.89
CA PRO A 5 -14.56 14.29 36.19
C PRO A 5 -14.97 14.81 34.80
N PRO A 6 -14.26 15.80 34.25
CA PRO A 6 -14.40 16.13 32.83
C PRO A 6 -14.12 14.88 32.00
N PHE A 7 -14.79 14.76 30.85
CA PHE A 7 -14.50 13.69 29.89
C PHE A 7 -13.02 13.77 29.48
N ASP A 8 -12.35 12.61 29.41
CA ASP A 8 -10.93 12.51 29.07
C ASP A 8 -10.80 12.46 27.54
N ASP A 9 -10.92 13.62 26.89
CA ASP A 9 -11.01 13.80 25.42
C ASP A 9 -9.76 13.33 24.61
N GLU A 10 -8.77 12.71 25.28
CA GLU A 10 -7.58 12.12 24.63
C GLU A 10 -7.69 10.61 24.36
N GLU A 11 -8.70 9.93 24.91
CA GLU A 11 -8.91 8.50 24.68
C GLU A 11 -10.03 8.27 23.68
N ALA A 12 -9.71 7.62 22.56
CA ALA A 12 -10.73 7.12 21.63
C ALA A 12 -11.72 6.24 22.41
N PRO A 13 -13.04 6.38 22.18
CA PRO A 13 -14.07 6.04 23.16
C PRO A 13 -13.98 4.60 23.69
N GLU A 14 -14.47 4.38 24.92
CA GLU A 14 -14.48 3.09 25.67
C GLU A 14 -15.38 1.99 25.05
N TYR A 15 -15.62 2.09 23.73
CA TYR A 15 -16.29 1.20 22.79
C TYR A 15 -17.83 1.27 22.70
N ASP A 16 -18.32 1.70 21.52
CA ASP A 16 -19.23 0.84 20.75
C ASP A 16 -19.06 1.04 19.23
N TYR A 17 -18.62 -0.02 18.54
CA TYR A 17 -18.50 -0.14 17.08
C TYR A 17 -18.48 -1.65 16.67
N PRO A 18 -19.64 -2.33 16.51
CA PRO A 18 -19.71 -3.75 16.16
C PRO A 18 -19.85 -4.03 14.65
N HIS A 19 -20.21 -2.99 13.87
CA HIS A 19 -19.92 -2.85 12.44
C HIS A 19 -19.97 -1.38 12.01
N LEU A 20 -20.82 -0.56 12.68
CA LEU A 20 -20.72 0.88 13.04
C LEU A 20 -22.14 1.38 13.44
N PRO A 21 -22.42 1.89 14.66
CA PRO A 21 -23.78 2.33 15.05
C PRO A 21 -23.88 3.73 15.67
N GLY A 22 -22.77 4.42 15.94
CA GLY A 22 -22.73 5.71 16.62
C GLY A 22 -23.09 6.87 15.69
N GLU A 23 -23.53 8.00 16.27
CA GLU A 23 -23.46 9.27 15.56
C GLU A 23 -21.99 9.52 15.16
N GLU A 24 -21.72 9.83 13.90
CA GLU A 24 -20.37 10.19 13.43
C GLU A 24 -19.98 11.56 14.01
N LEU A 25 -19.56 11.56 15.28
CA LEU A 25 -19.11 12.74 16.01
C LEU A 25 -17.78 13.31 15.47
N ASP A 26 -17.08 12.53 14.66
CA ASP A 26 -15.81 12.90 14.01
C ASP A 26 -15.92 12.57 12.50
N PRO A 27 -16.40 13.50 11.66
CA PRO A 27 -16.41 13.29 10.21
C PRO A 27 -14.96 13.16 9.69
N ILE A 28 -14.78 12.64 8.47
CA ILE A 28 -13.44 12.51 7.85
C ILE A 28 -12.86 13.91 7.55
N MET A 29 -12.27 14.53 8.57
CA MET A 29 -11.66 15.87 8.55
C MET A 29 -10.19 15.82 8.08
N GLU A 30 -9.91 14.95 7.12
CA GLU A 30 -8.59 14.82 6.51
C GLU A 30 -8.31 15.97 5.53
N SER A 31 -7.06 16.44 5.52
CA SER A 31 -6.61 17.35 4.47
C SER A 31 -6.51 16.62 3.13
N SER A 32 -6.77 17.29 2.01
CA SER A 32 -6.64 16.68 0.67
C SER A 32 -5.24 16.12 0.36
N PRO A 33 -4.12 16.69 0.86
CA PRO A 33 -2.81 16.04 0.81
C PRO A 33 -2.74 14.72 1.58
N HIS A 34 -3.31 14.65 2.79
CA HIS A 34 -3.37 13.43 3.60
C HIS A 34 -4.15 12.33 2.87
N ALA A 35 -5.42 12.58 2.53
CA ALA A 35 -6.29 11.61 1.87
C ALA A 35 -5.69 11.07 0.55
N ARG A 36 -5.05 11.93 -0.25
CA ARG A 36 -4.32 11.53 -1.47
C ARG A 36 -3.15 10.60 -1.15
N TRP A 37 -2.37 10.88 -0.11
CA TRP A 37 -1.27 10.02 0.31
C TRP A 37 -1.74 8.67 0.86
N VAL A 38 -2.81 8.63 1.65
CA VAL A 38 -3.42 7.39 2.15
C VAL A 38 -3.92 6.53 0.98
N ALA A 39 -4.69 7.12 0.05
CA ALA A 39 -5.20 6.42 -1.12
C ALA A 39 -4.06 5.88 -2.02
N PHE A 40 -3.04 6.70 -2.29
CA PHE A 40 -1.85 6.30 -3.06
C PHE A 40 -1.08 5.16 -2.38
N LEU A 41 -0.88 5.22 -1.06
CA LEU A 41 -0.15 4.22 -0.30
C LEU A 41 -0.90 2.88 -0.27
N VAL A 42 -2.20 2.88 0.03
CA VAL A 42 -3.05 1.67 0.10
C VAL A 42 -3.17 1.02 -1.27
N THR A 43 -3.38 1.78 -2.35
CA THR A 43 -3.45 1.24 -3.72
C THR A 43 -2.10 0.67 -4.17
N SER A 44 -0.99 1.37 -3.89
CA SER A 44 0.37 0.88 -4.20
C SER A 44 0.71 -0.40 -3.46
N ALA A 45 0.40 -0.48 -2.16
CA ALA A 45 0.62 -1.69 -1.36
C ALA A 45 -0.25 -2.86 -1.83
N ARG A 46 -1.54 -2.63 -2.13
CA ARG A 46 -2.43 -3.64 -2.75
C ARG A 46 -1.89 -4.14 -4.08
N SER A 47 -1.35 -3.27 -4.93
CA SER A 47 -0.71 -3.66 -6.20
C SER A 47 0.59 -4.45 -5.98
N SER A 48 1.40 -4.07 -5.00
CA SER A 48 2.70 -4.70 -4.69
C SER A 48 2.54 -6.10 -4.06
N LEU A 49 1.45 -6.30 -3.32
CA LEU A 49 1.14 -7.53 -2.59
C LEU A 49 0.07 -8.40 -3.29
N ALA A 50 -0.30 -8.05 -4.52
CA ALA A 50 -1.29 -8.79 -5.30
C ALA A 50 -0.89 -10.27 -5.47
N GLY A 51 -1.86 -11.18 -5.29
CA GLY A 51 -1.65 -12.63 -5.35
C GLY A 51 -1.05 -13.26 -4.09
N LEU A 52 -0.79 -12.50 -3.03
CA LEU A 52 -0.44 -13.01 -1.71
C LEU A 52 -1.69 -13.12 -0.82
N ASP A 53 -1.68 -14.05 0.13
CA ASP A 53 -2.69 -14.12 1.18
C ASP A 53 -2.41 -13.07 2.27
N VAL A 54 -2.77 -11.81 1.99
CA VAL A 54 -2.64 -10.68 2.90
C VAL A 54 -3.83 -9.74 2.77
N LEU A 55 -4.27 -9.17 3.89
CA LEU A 55 -5.14 -7.99 3.91
C LEU A 55 -4.28 -6.73 3.87
N VAL A 56 -4.62 -5.79 2.99
CA VAL A 56 -4.10 -4.42 2.99
C VAL A 56 -5.27 -3.47 3.16
N SER A 57 -5.29 -2.72 4.26
CA SER A 57 -6.34 -1.76 4.58
C SER A 57 -5.75 -0.43 5.03
N GLY A 58 -6.56 0.62 5.03
CA GLY A 58 -6.23 1.94 5.56
C GLY A 58 -7.31 2.41 6.53
N ASN A 59 -6.96 3.35 7.42
CA ASN A 59 -7.83 3.93 8.45
C ASN A 59 -8.64 2.89 9.26
N THR A 60 -8.10 1.68 9.41
CA THR A 60 -8.81 0.56 10.04
C THR A 60 -8.51 0.53 11.54
N PRO A 61 -9.52 0.58 12.43
CA PRO A 61 -9.33 0.47 13.87
C PRO A 61 -8.57 -0.81 14.25
N PHE A 62 -7.34 -0.67 14.73
CA PHE A 62 -6.48 -1.73 15.23
C PHE A 62 -6.33 -1.64 16.75
N VAL A 63 -6.75 -2.70 17.44
CA VAL A 63 -6.59 -2.90 18.89
C VAL A 63 -5.39 -3.84 19.15
N PRO A 64 -4.28 -3.32 19.73
CA PRO A 64 -3.16 -4.12 20.22
C PRO A 64 -3.56 -5.16 21.28
N SER A 65 -2.75 -6.20 21.43
CA SER A 65 -2.94 -7.20 22.49
C SER A 65 -2.96 -6.55 23.88
N GLY A 66 -3.94 -6.92 24.72
CA GLY A 66 -4.11 -6.37 26.06
C GLY A 66 -4.54 -4.90 26.14
N SER A 67 -4.77 -4.22 25.00
CA SER A 67 -5.25 -2.84 24.96
C SER A 67 -6.78 -2.79 24.92
N LYS A 68 -7.39 -1.88 25.69
CA LYS A 68 -8.81 -1.48 25.48
C LYS A 68 -8.97 -0.47 24.35
N TYR A 69 -7.93 0.32 24.10
CA TYR A 69 -7.94 1.40 23.12
C TYR A 69 -7.54 0.88 21.74
N HIS A 70 -8.25 1.37 20.72
CA HIS A 70 -7.84 1.20 19.34
C HIS A 70 -6.87 2.32 18.91
N THR A 71 -6.21 2.06 17.80
CA THR A 71 -5.46 3.00 16.97
C THR A 71 -6.04 2.92 15.56
N ALA A 72 -5.78 3.89 14.70
CA ALA A 72 -6.09 3.78 13.27
C ALA A 72 -4.81 4.09 12.48
N PRO A 73 -4.07 3.07 12.00
CA PRO A 73 -3.00 3.28 11.04
C PRO A 73 -3.58 3.69 9.69
N ASP A 74 -2.97 4.67 9.02
CA ASP A 74 -3.32 5.07 7.65
C ASP A 74 -3.10 3.93 6.65
N LEU A 75 -2.16 3.02 6.94
CA LEU A 75 -2.08 1.71 6.30
C LEU A 75 -1.71 0.63 7.31
N ILE A 76 -2.36 -0.53 7.18
CA ILE A 76 -2.08 -1.77 7.92
C ILE A 76 -2.00 -2.96 6.95
N VAL A 77 -1.03 -3.86 7.14
CA VAL A 77 -0.90 -5.11 6.39
C VAL A 77 -0.97 -6.31 7.34
N ILE A 78 -1.90 -7.22 7.10
CA ILE A 78 -2.15 -8.39 7.97
C ILE A 78 -2.03 -9.68 7.13
N PRO A 79 -1.02 -10.53 7.37
CA PRO A 79 -0.89 -11.82 6.69
C PRO A 79 -2.05 -12.80 6.97
N GLY A 80 -2.32 -13.75 6.06
CA GLY A 80 -3.33 -14.80 6.25
C GLY A 80 -4.79 -14.33 6.15
N MET A 81 -5.00 -13.09 5.68
CA MET A 81 -6.30 -12.41 5.66
C MET A 81 -6.71 -11.88 4.29
N GLY A 82 -6.15 -12.43 3.21
CA GLY A 82 -6.52 -12.08 1.85
C GLY A 82 -8.03 -12.20 1.58
N GLY A 83 -8.58 -11.22 0.86
CA GLY A 83 -9.99 -11.22 0.45
C GLY A 83 -11.02 -10.96 1.57
N ARG A 84 -10.59 -10.52 2.76
CA ARG A 84 -11.49 -10.10 3.85
C ARG A 84 -11.64 -8.58 3.88
N ASP A 85 -12.82 -8.09 4.19
CA ASP A 85 -13.05 -6.71 4.61
C ASP A 85 -13.28 -6.67 6.12
N LEU A 86 -12.62 -5.74 6.82
CA LEU A 86 -12.69 -5.62 8.29
C LEU A 86 -12.96 -4.17 8.69
N GLY A 87 -14.03 -3.94 9.45
CA GLY A 87 -14.30 -2.65 10.11
C GLY A 87 -13.49 -2.43 11.40
N ARG A 88 -12.84 -3.49 11.92
CA ARG A 88 -11.98 -3.49 13.12
C ARG A 88 -11.03 -4.67 13.04
N TYR A 89 -9.80 -4.49 13.51
CA TYR A 89 -8.84 -5.56 13.80
C TYR A 89 -8.53 -5.61 15.30
N VAL A 90 -8.60 -6.79 15.92
CA VAL A 90 -8.26 -7.01 17.33
C VAL A 90 -7.26 -8.16 17.41
N LEU A 91 -6.04 -7.87 17.90
CA LEU A 91 -4.95 -8.84 17.88
C LEU A 91 -5.30 -10.12 18.67
N ASP A 92 -5.93 -9.98 19.84
CA ASP A 92 -6.28 -11.10 20.71
C ASP A 92 -7.43 -11.97 20.16
N GLU A 93 -8.30 -11.43 19.30
CA GLU A 93 -9.39 -12.17 18.65
C GLU A 93 -8.92 -12.86 17.36
N HIS A 94 -8.02 -12.21 16.62
CA HIS A 94 -7.63 -12.60 15.26
C HIS A 94 -6.29 -13.35 15.20
N GLY A 95 -5.44 -13.22 16.21
CA GLY A 95 -4.24 -14.02 16.43
C GLY A 95 -3.04 -13.75 15.49
N VAL A 96 -3.07 -12.72 14.64
CA VAL A 96 -2.00 -12.43 13.67
C VAL A 96 -1.45 -11.02 13.87
N VAL A 97 -0.17 -10.90 14.20
CA VAL A 97 0.48 -9.58 14.29
C VAL A 97 0.54 -8.93 12.89
N PRO A 98 0.08 -7.68 12.72
CA PRO A 98 0.25 -6.95 11.46
C PRO A 98 1.73 -6.87 11.07
N SER A 99 2.05 -7.13 9.80
CA SER A 99 3.43 -7.08 9.30
C SER A 99 3.92 -5.65 9.08
N VAL A 100 2.99 -4.71 8.81
CA VAL A 100 3.30 -3.29 8.60
C VAL A 100 2.20 -2.41 9.19
N CYS A 101 2.58 -1.32 9.86
CA CYS A 101 1.74 -0.16 10.11
C CYS A 101 2.41 1.10 9.56
N VAL A 102 1.63 2.00 8.95
CA VAL A 102 2.12 3.31 8.46
C VAL A 102 1.22 4.42 8.97
N GLU A 103 1.84 5.52 9.37
CA GLU A 103 1.19 6.81 9.62
C GLU A 103 1.59 7.81 8.54
N VAL A 104 0.61 8.48 7.93
CA VAL A 104 0.78 9.67 7.10
C VAL A 104 0.64 10.88 8.04
N VAL A 105 1.75 11.53 8.37
CA VAL A 105 1.75 12.53 9.44
C VAL A 105 1.19 13.87 8.96
N SER A 106 0.00 14.20 9.44
CA SER A 106 -0.58 15.54 9.30
C SER A 106 0.23 16.61 10.07
N PRO A 107 0.40 17.83 9.53
CA PRO A 107 1.09 18.93 10.22
C PRO A 107 0.48 19.33 11.57
N SER A 108 -0.80 19.05 11.81
CA SER A 108 -1.50 19.36 13.07
C SER A 108 -1.25 18.32 14.17
N THR A 109 -0.70 17.16 13.85
CA THR A 109 -0.55 16.06 14.82
C THR A 109 0.69 16.23 15.69
N GLY A 110 0.47 16.50 16.98
CA GLY A 110 1.56 16.63 17.96
C GLY A 110 2.33 15.33 18.22
N TRP A 111 3.64 15.45 18.48
CA TRP A 111 4.53 14.30 18.72
C TRP A 111 4.06 13.32 19.79
N PRO A 112 3.55 13.74 20.98
CA PRO A 112 3.11 12.79 22.01
C PRO A 112 2.00 11.83 21.54
N ARG A 113 1.12 12.28 20.65
CA ARG A 113 0.04 11.47 20.06
C ARG A 113 0.56 10.47 19.01
N LEU A 114 1.60 10.86 18.26
CA LEU A 114 2.29 9.98 17.32
C LEU A 114 3.10 8.91 18.06
N GLU A 115 3.89 9.31 19.06
CA GLU A 115 4.72 8.42 19.85
C GLU A 115 3.89 7.33 20.57
N ARG A 116 2.76 7.71 21.19
CA ARG A 116 1.80 6.77 21.80
C ARG A 116 1.17 5.79 20.80
N ARG A 117 1.07 6.14 19.51
CA ARG A 117 0.59 5.21 18.46
C ARG A 117 1.72 4.27 18.03
N TYR A 118 2.90 4.79 17.72
CA TYR A 118 4.05 3.96 17.33
C TYR A 118 4.45 2.95 18.41
N ARG A 119 4.52 3.39 19.68
CA ARG A 119 4.84 2.54 20.82
C ARG A 119 3.85 1.37 20.93
N ARG A 120 2.54 1.64 20.83
CA ARG A 120 1.48 0.62 20.84
C ARG A 120 1.59 -0.39 19.69
N TRP A 121 2.03 0.01 18.50
CA TRP A 121 2.23 -0.93 17.38
C TRP A 121 3.51 -1.77 17.56
N LEU A 122 4.61 -1.17 18.01
CA LEU A 122 5.88 -1.85 18.23
C LEU A 122 5.80 -2.83 19.41
N GLU A 123 5.13 -2.45 20.51
CA GLU A 123 4.86 -3.32 21.66
C GLU A 123 3.90 -4.48 21.31
N ALA A 124 3.01 -4.29 20.33
CA ALA A 124 2.19 -5.36 19.76
C ALA A 124 2.98 -6.32 18.83
N GLY A 125 4.28 -6.04 18.60
CA GLY A 125 5.17 -6.84 17.76
C GLY A 125 5.16 -6.49 16.28
N VAL A 126 4.53 -5.39 15.84
CA VAL A 126 4.52 -4.98 14.42
C VAL A 126 5.96 -4.68 13.98
N PRO A 127 6.54 -5.45 13.03
CA PRO A 127 7.98 -5.39 12.77
C PRO A 127 8.37 -4.18 11.91
N GLU A 128 7.47 -3.71 11.03
CA GLU A 128 7.69 -2.52 10.20
C GLU A 128 6.71 -1.41 10.54
N VAL A 129 7.20 -0.34 11.20
CA VAL A 129 6.42 0.88 11.44
C VAL A 129 7.04 2.06 10.70
N TYR A 130 6.25 2.78 9.92
CA TYR A 130 6.73 3.94 9.15
C TYR A 130 5.93 5.21 9.46
N ALA A 131 6.60 6.36 9.41
CA ALA A 131 5.99 7.68 9.41
C ALA A 131 6.35 8.42 8.12
N ILE A 132 5.35 8.68 7.28
CA ILE A 132 5.47 9.47 6.06
C ILE A 132 5.16 10.93 6.40
N TYR A 133 5.96 11.88 5.89
CA TYR A 133 5.74 13.31 6.05
C TYR A 133 5.52 13.95 4.67
N PRO A 134 4.27 13.99 4.15
CA PRO A 134 3.95 14.49 2.82
C PRO A 134 4.59 15.83 2.47
N GLU A 135 4.36 16.84 3.31
CA GLU A 135 4.82 18.23 3.15
C GLU A 135 6.36 18.39 3.19
N ARG A 136 7.08 17.37 3.66
CA ARG A 136 8.54 17.38 3.78
C ARG A 136 9.22 16.44 2.79
N HIS A 137 8.44 15.64 2.05
CA HIS A 137 8.93 14.54 1.22
C HIS A 137 9.88 13.57 1.96
N MET A 138 9.62 13.35 3.25
CA MET A 138 10.43 12.47 4.11
C MET A 138 9.64 11.21 4.50
N VAL A 139 10.37 10.13 4.76
CA VAL A 139 9.84 8.94 5.44
C VAL A 139 10.83 8.49 6.52
N HIS A 140 10.30 8.19 7.70
CA HIS A 140 11.07 7.59 8.79
C HIS A 140 10.61 6.16 9.04
N ARG A 141 11.56 5.26 9.30
CA ARG A 141 11.32 4.00 10.00
C ARG A 141 11.26 4.33 11.50
N ILE A 142 10.30 3.74 12.19
CA ILE A 142 10.10 3.91 13.62
C ILE A 142 10.44 2.60 14.32
N GLU A 143 11.25 2.68 15.37
CA GLU A 143 11.82 1.52 16.07
C GLU A 143 11.77 1.77 17.58
N LEU A 144 11.57 0.72 18.36
CA LEU A 144 11.64 0.76 19.83
C LEU A 144 13.00 0.20 20.25
N VAL A 145 13.88 1.07 20.73
CA VAL A 145 15.27 0.72 21.09
C VAL A 145 15.51 1.20 22.52
N ASP A 146 15.90 0.27 23.39
CA ASP A 146 16.10 0.50 24.84
C ASP A 146 14.91 1.17 25.55
N GLY A 147 13.68 0.90 25.08
CA GLY A 147 12.43 1.46 25.63
C GLY A 147 12.03 2.83 25.06
N GLU A 148 12.85 3.41 24.18
CA GLU A 148 12.63 4.71 23.55
C GLU A 148 12.29 4.60 22.07
N ILE A 149 11.44 5.52 21.59
CA ILE A 149 11.02 5.59 20.19
C ILE A 149 12.07 6.32 19.36
N GLN A 150 12.78 5.57 18.53
CA GLN A 150 13.77 6.11 17.60
C GLN A 150 13.18 6.28 16.20
N ARG A 151 13.77 7.21 15.44
CA ARG A 151 13.38 7.55 14.07
C ARG A 151 14.62 7.57 13.18
N SER A 152 14.64 6.71 12.17
CA SER A 152 15.73 6.61 11.19
C SER A 152 15.20 6.93 9.79
N MET A 153 16.02 7.53 8.92
CA MET A 153 15.61 7.85 7.54
C MET A 153 15.39 6.56 6.75
N ALA A 154 14.20 6.38 6.18
CA ALA A 154 13.84 5.18 5.41
C ALA A 154 13.86 5.39 3.88
N LEU A 155 14.38 6.53 3.41
CA LEU A 155 14.58 6.75 1.98
C LEU A 155 15.61 5.77 1.41
N GLY A 156 15.27 5.07 0.33
CA GLY A 156 16.07 3.98 -0.26
C GLY A 156 15.93 2.63 0.46
N HIS A 157 15.20 2.57 1.59
CA HIS A 157 14.96 1.31 2.32
C HIS A 157 13.87 0.48 1.64
N HIS A 158 14.14 -0.81 1.43
CA HIS A 158 13.17 -1.77 0.93
C HIS A 158 12.35 -2.39 2.07
N SER A 159 11.04 -2.10 2.11
CA SER A 159 10.12 -2.74 3.05
C SER A 159 9.81 -4.16 2.61
N ILE A 160 10.02 -5.12 3.51
CA ILE A 160 9.75 -6.54 3.26
C ILE A 160 8.25 -6.80 3.24
N GLY A 161 7.50 -6.17 4.15
CA GLY A 161 6.06 -6.33 4.30
C GLY A 161 5.24 -5.61 3.24
N LEU A 162 5.73 -4.51 2.67
CA LEU A 162 5.10 -3.80 1.54
C LEU A 162 5.65 -4.22 0.16
N LYS A 163 6.79 -4.93 0.11
CA LYS A 163 7.54 -5.31 -1.12
C LYS A 163 7.89 -4.13 -2.04
N LEU A 164 8.13 -2.96 -1.47
CA LEU A 164 8.44 -1.73 -2.20
C LEU A 164 9.54 -0.93 -1.48
N THR A 165 10.12 0.03 -2.19
CA THR A 165 11.19 0.90 -1.70
C THR A 165 10.73 2.35 -1.74
N PHE A 166 10.88 3.09 -0.64
CA PHE A 166 10.62 4.54 -0.65
C PHE A 166 11.72 5.28 -1.41
N THR A 167 11.36 6.21 -2.30
CA THR A 167 12.32 6.91 -3.17
C THR A 167 11.92 8.37 -3.40
N LEU A 168 12.81 9.17 -3.99
CA LEU A 168 12.50 10.51 -4.50
C LEU A 168 12.44 10.50 -6.03
N VAL A 169 11.49 11.25 -6.59
CA VAL A 169 11.38 11.58 -8.01
C VAL A 169 11.22 13.10 -8.11
N ASN A 170 12.17 13.79 -8.73
CA ASN A 170 12.17 15.27 -8.81
C ASN A 170 11.95 15.92 -7.43
N ASP A 171 12.70 15.44 -6.43
CA ASP A 171 12.63 15.82 -5.01
C ASP A 171 11.28 15.57 -4.29
N ARG A 172 10.33 14.87 -4.95
CA ARG A 172 9.06 14.42 -4.35
C ARG A 172 9.15 12.97 -3.89
N LEU A 173 8.60 12.68 -2.71
CA LEU A 173 8.49 11.31 -2.21
C LEU A 173 7.57 10.47 -3.12
N GLY A 174 8.04 9.27 -3.46
CA GLY A 174 7.33 8.26 -4.25
C GLY A 174 7.73 6.85 -3.83
N LEU A 175 7.17 5.86 -4.51
CA LEU A 175 7.35 4.44 -4.22
C LEU A 175 7.91 3.72 -5.45
N CYS A 176 9.00 2.99 -5.28
CA CYS A 176 9.50 2.04 -6.26
C CYS A 176 8.88 0.67 -5.98
N CYS A 177 7.94 0.25 -6.83
CA CYS A 177 7.25 -1.04 -6.77
C CYS A 177 8.10 -2.17 -7.36
N LEU A 178 7.63 -3.41 -7.19
CA LEU A 178 8.10 -4.56 -7.97
C LEU A 178 8.12 -4.26 -9.48
N GLY A 179 9.14 -4.79 -10.17
CA GLY A 179 9.41 -4.48 -11.57
C GLY A 179 10.18 -3.16 -11.80
N GLY A 180 10.55 -2.43 -10.75
CA GLY A 180 11.32 -1.18 -10.85
C GLY A 180 10.48 0.04 -11.28
N ARG A 181 9.16 -0.11 -11.37
CA ARG A 181 8.23 1.00 -11.64
C ARG A 181 8.24 1.95 -10.45
N VAL A 182 8.58 3.21 -10.69
CA VAL A 182 8.45 4.27 -9.68
C VAL A 182 7.14 5.02 -9.92
N VAL A 183 6.39 5.28 -8.85
CA VAL A 183 5.13 6.03 -8.87
C VAL A 183 5.11 7.10 -7.78
N THR A 184 4.35 8.18 -8.01
CA THR A 184 4.11 9.27 -7.06
C THR A 184 2.60 9.47 -6.80
N PRO A 185 2.19 10.14 -5.71
CA PRO A 185 0.78 10.43 -5.44
C PRO A 185 0.13 11.41 -6.43
N ASP A 186 0.93 12.03 -7.29
CA ASP A 186 0.48 12.98 -8.32
C ASP A 186 0.34 12.31 -9.71
N ASP A 187 0.67 11.02 -9.83
CA ASP A 187 0.61 10.29 -11.10
C ASP A 187 -0.82 9.86 -11.47
N ASP A 188 -1.16 9.94 -12.76
CA ASP A 188 -2.41 9.39 -13.28
C ASP A 188 -2.29 7.86 -13.49
N VAL A 189 -2.97 7.11 -12.63
CA VAL A 189 -3.03 5.64 -12.67
C VAL A 189 -3.67 5.13 -13.98
N TYR A 190 -4.62 5.86 -14.57
CA TYR A 190 -5.26 5.46 -15.82
C TYR A 190 -4.34 5.69 -17.03
N ALA A 191 -3.54 6.77 -17.02
CA ALA A 191 -2.56 7.01 -18.07
C ALA A 191 -1.53 5.87 -18.19
N PHE A 192 -1.14 5.24 -17.07
CA PHE A 192 -0.31 4.03 -17.10
C PHE A 192 -1.02 2.81 -17.71
N VAL A 193 -2.30 2.59 -17.37
CA VAL A 193 -3.11 1.49 -17.93
C VAL A 193 -3.27 1.64 -19.44
N ASP A 194 -3.56 2.86 -19.91
CA ASP A 194 -3.69 3.15 -21.34
C ASP A 194 -2.35 3.00 -22.08
N ALA A 195 -1.24 3.44 -21.48
CA ALA A 195 0.09 3.28 -22.07
C ALA A 195 0.52 1.81 -22.20
N GLU A 196 0.27 0.98 -21.17
CA GLU A 196 0.55 -0.46 -21.21
C GLU A 196 -0.36 -1.19 -22.21
N ARG A 197 -1.64 -0.80 -22.29
CA ARG A 197 -2.57 -1.32 -23.30
C ARG A 197 -2.09 -1.02 -24.72
N GLN A 198 -1.71 0.23 -25.00
CA GLN A 198 -1.16 0.62 -26.31
C GLN A 198 0.13 -0.15 -26.66
N ARG A 199 0.98 -0.47 -25.68
CA ARG A 199 2.17 -1.31 -25.87
C ARG A 199 1.80 -2.74 -26.22
N ALA A 200 0.88 -3.36 -25.47
CA ALA A 200 0.40 -4.71 -25.73
C ALA A 200 -0.27 -4.84 -27.11
N ASP A 201 -1.13 -3.89 -27.47
CA ASP A 201 -1.79 -3.84 -28.79
C ASP A 201 -0.75 -3.70 -29.92
N ALA A 202 0.30 -2.88 -29.72
CA ALA A 202 1.38 -2.72 -30.69
C ALA A 202 2.32 -3.94 -30.80
N GLU A 203 2.54 -4.68 -29.70
CA GLU A 203 3.31 -5.93 -29.69
C GLU A 203 2.53 -7.05 -30.40
N GLN A 204 1.24 -7.20 -30.10
CA GLN A 204 0.36 -8.14 -30.77
C GLN A 204 0.31 -7.89 -32.28
N ALA A 205 0.15 -6.63 -32.72
CA ALA A 205 0.17 -6.27 -34.13
C ALA A 205 1.51 -6.59 -34.84
N ARG A 206 2.64 -6.53 -34.12
CA ARG A 206 3.95 -6.96 -34.64
C ARG A 206 4.04 -8.47 -34.79
N ALA A 207 3.62 -9.23 -33.77
CA ALA A 207 3.60 -10.69 -33.80
C ALA A 207 2.71 -11.23 -34.94
N ASP A 208 1.52 -10.64 -35.14
CA ASP A 208 0.62 -11.01 -36.24
C ASP A 208 1.22 -10.67 -37.62
N ALA A 209 1.88 -9.51 -37.75
CA ALA A 209 2.55 -9.12 -39.00
C ALA A 209 3.77 -10.02 -39.32
N GLU A 210 4.54 -10.44 -38.30
CA GLU A 210 5.64 -11.39 -38.46
C GLU A 210 5.13 -12.77 -38.87
N ARG A 211 4.05 -13.25 -38.24
CA ARG A 211 3.40 -14.50 -38.59
C ARG A 211 2.89 -14.50 -40.04
N GLN A 212 2.22 -13.42 -40.47
CA GLN A 212 1.77 -13.28 -41.86
C GLN A 212 2.92 -13.32 -42.87
N ARG A 213 4.09 -12.76 -42.52
CA ARG A 213 5.29 -12.84 -43.36
C ARG A 213 5.84 -14.26 -43.43
N ALA A 214 5.96 -14.95 -42.30
CA ALA A 214 6.42 -16.33 -42.24
C ALA A 214 5.50 -17.29 -43.03
N ASP A 215 4.18 -17.14 -42.90
CA ASP A 215 3.20 -17.92 -43.66
C ASP A 215 3.29 -17.63 -45.18
N ALA A 216 3.50 -16.37 -45.58
CA ALA A 216 3.67 -15.99 -46.98
C ALA A 216 5.01 -16.45 -47.60
N GLU A 217 6.10 -16.43 -46.83
CA GLU A 217 7.40 -16.98 -47.26
C GLU A 217 7.35 -18.49 -47.40
N ARG A 218 6.65 -19.18 -46.47
CA ARG A 218 6.42 -20.62 -46.55
C ARG A 218 5.62 -21.01 -47.78
N ALA A 219 4.51 -20.31 -48.06
CA ALA A 219 3.72 -20.55 -49.27
C ALA A 219 4.55 -20.40 -50.56
N ARG A 220 5.40 -19.38 -50.65
CA ARG A 220 6.32 -19.18 -51.80
C ARG A 220 7.37 -20.28 -51.89
N ALA A 221 7.90 -20.76 -50.77
CA ALA A 221 8.86 -21.85 -50.76
C ALA A 221 8.22 -23.17 -51.22
N ASP A 222 6.98 -23.44 -50.80
CA ASP A 222 6.20 -24.61 -51.22
C ASP A 222 5.84 -24.54 -52.73
N GLU A 223 5.46 -23.37 -53.25
CA GLU A 223 5.23 -23.12 -54.68
C GLU A 223 6.49 -23.36 -55.52
N LEU A 224 7.63 -22.78 -55.13
CA LEU A 224 8.92 -22.95 -55.80
C LEU A 224 9.40 -24.41 -55.78
N ALA A 225 9.17 -25.13 -54.67
CA ALA A 225 9.49 -26.55 -54.57
C ALA A 225 8.66 -27.39 -55.54
N ALA A 226 7.35 -27.11 -55.67
CA ALA A 226 6.47 -27.80 -56.60
C ALA A 226 6.83 -27.51 -58.08
N GLU A 227 7.21 -26.29 -58.43
CA GLU A 227 7.66 -25.95 -59.78
C GLU A 227 9.00 -26.62 -60.12
N LEU A 228 9.96 -26.65 -59.19
CA LEU A 228 11.22 -27.37 -59.36
C LEU A 228 11.04 -28.89 -59.50
N GLU A 229 10.07 -29.50 -58.80
CA GLU A 229 9.76 -30.91 -59.01
C GLU A 229 9.15 -31.15 -60.40
N ARG A 230 8.27 -30.26 -60.86
CA ARG A 230 7.64 -30.34 -62.18
C ARG A 230 8.66 -30.21 -63.32
N LEU A 231 9.67 -29.35 -63.19
CA LEU A 231 10.73 -29.18 -64.18
C LEU A 231 11.77 -30.32 -64.21
N ARG A 232 11.71 -31.26 -63.26
CA ARG A 232 12.60 -32.43 -63.16
C ARG A 232 11.99 -33.72 -63.71
N ARG A 233 10.74 -33.68 -64.18
CA ARG A 233 10.02 -34.82 -64.79
C ARG A 233 9.92 -34.65 -66.31
#